data_AF-A0A4U7F2P6-F1
#
_entry.id   AF-A0A4U7F2P6-F1
#
_cell.length_a   1.000
_cell.length_b   1.000
_cell.length_c   1.000
_cell.angle_alpha   90.00
_cell.angle_beta   90.00
_cell.angle_gamma   90.00
#
_symmetry.space_group_name_H-M   'P 1'
#
loop_
_entity.id
_entity.type
_entity.pdbx_description
1 polymer ?
#
loop_
_entity_poly.entity_id
_entity_poly.type
_entity_poly.pdbx_seq_one_letter_code
_entity_poly.pdbx_strand_id
1 'polypeptide(L)'
;PEAGQWATVTKLARNSLLGGVAIAYSLAYTARSATDPGVRRLWSEFPKFLLGFLLVAAVANSGVLSPAALDSIGRVSDALFTLAFVGLGLSIRLREMREVGGAAVGAVLLHLLVVSALALVAVQWLL
;
A
#
# COMPACT_ATOMS: atom_id res chain seq x y z
N PRO A 1 -5.05 -22.62 -5.96
CA PRO A 1 -4.83 -22.27 -4.53
C PRO A 1 -3.45 -21.62 -4.30
N GLU A 2 -2.37 -22.25 -4.76
CA GLU A 2 -1.00 -21.76 -4.60
C GLU A 2 -0.77 -20.39 -5.26
N ALA A 3 -1.24 -20.18 -6.49
CA ALA A 3 -1.14 -18.89 -7.18
C ALA A 3 -1.78 -17.72 -6.37
N GLY A 4 -2.87 -17.98 -5.65
CA GLY A 4 -3.53 -16.97 -4.80
C GLY A 4 -2.73 -16.64 -3.54
N GLN A 5 -2.03 -17.62 -2.97
CA GLN A 5 -1.13 -17.39 -1.83
C GLN A 5 0.08 -16.55 -2.26
N TRP A 6 0.73 -16.90 -3.37
CA TRP A 6 1.85 -16.12 -3.92
C TRP A 6 1.44 -14.70 -4.32
N ALA A 7 0.24 -14.53 -4.88
CA ALA A 7 -0.32 -13.21 -5.17
C ALA A 7 -0.53 -12.39 -3.88
N THR A 8 -1.04 -13.01 -2.82
CA THR A 8 -1.25 -12.37 -1.52
C THR A 8 0.08 -11.97 -0.87
N VAL A 9 1.07 -12.87 -0.85
CA VAL A 9 2.41 -12.59 -0.31
C VAL A 9 3.07 -11.45 -1.08
N THR A 10 3.07 -11.49 -2.41
CA THR A 10 3.63 -10.41 -3.25
C THR A 10 2.94 -9.08 -2.99
N LYS A 11 1.61 -9.08 -2.86
CA LYS A 11 0.82 -7.87 -2.57
C LYS A 11 1.13 -7.31 -1.18
N LEU A 12 1.23 -8.16 -0.17
CA LEU A 12 1.58 -7.76 1.19
C LEU A 12 3.02 -7.26 1.28
N ALA A 13 3.98 -7.95 0.66
CA ALA A 13 5.37 -7.52 0.62
C ALA A 13 5.50 -6.12 -0.02
N ARG A 14 4.83 -5.90 -1.17
CA ARG A 14 4.80 -4.56 -1.79
C ARG A 14 4.21 -3.52 -0.85
N ASN A 15 3.04 -3.78 -0.26
CA ASN A 15 2.37 -2.85 0.65
C ASN A 15 3.23 -2.52 1.88
N SER A 16 3.91 -3.53 2.46
CA SER A 16 4.82 -3.34 3.59
C SER A 16 6.05 -2.51 3.22
N LEU A 17 6.61 -2.71 2.01
CA LEU A 17 7.77 -1.97 1.51
C LEU A 17 7.45 -0.51 1.16
N LEU A 18 6.20 -0.16 0.83
CA LEU A 18 5.81 1.23 0.53
C LEU A 18 6.16 2.20 1.67
N GLY A 19 6.05 1.76 2.93
CA GLY A 19 6.47 2.57 4.07
C GLY A 19 7.97 2.86 4.07
N GLY A 20 8.79 1.85 3.79
CA GLY A 20 10.25 2.00 3.66
C GLY A 20 10.64 2.88 2.47
N VAL A 21 9.96 2.73 1.33
CA VAL A 21 10.18 3.58 0.14
C VAL A 21 9.81 5.03 0.43
N ALA A 22 8.70 5.28 1.13
CA ALA A 22 8.30 6.64 1.51
C ALA A 22 9.33 7.30 2.45
N ILE A 23 9.87 6.55 3.42
CA ILE A 23 10.96 7.02 4.28
C ILE A 23 12.21 7.36 3.45
N ALA A 24 12.65 6.43 2.60
CA ALA A 24 13.84 6.62 1.76
C ALA A 24 13.69 7.83 0.83
N TYR A 25 12.51 8.00 0.22
CA TYR A 25 12.22 9.14 -0.64
C TYR A 25 12.23 10.47 0.12
N SER A 26 11.59 10.52 1.29
CA SER A 26 11.54 11.73 2.12
C SER A 26 12.93 12.17 2.57
N LEU A 27 13.79 11.23 2.96
CA LEU A 27 15.20 11.49 3.30
C LEU A 27 16.01 11.97 2.08
N ALA A 28 15.86 11.32 0.92
CA ALA A 28 16.55 11.72 -0.31
C ALA A 28 16.13 13.10 -0.81
N TYR A 29 14.85 13.46 -0.65
CA TYR A 29 14.30 14.74 -1.08
C TYR A 29 14.75 15.90 -0.16
N THR A 30 14.78 15.68 1.15
CA THR A 30 15.29 16.67 2.11
C THR A 30 16.79 16.91 1.95
N ALA A 31 17.58 15.86 1.66
CA ALA A 31 19.02 16.00 1.39
C ALA A 31 19.36 16.89 0.18
N ARG A 32 18.41 17.12 -0.74
CA ARG A 32 18.60 17.92 -1.96
C ARG A 32 18.10 19.36 -1.85
N SER A 33 17.46 19.74 -0.74
CA SER A 33 16.84 21.07 -0.59
C SER A 33 17.56 21.90 0.48
N ALA A 34 18.17 23.02 0.10
CA ALA A 34 19.13 23.77 0.92
C ALA A 34 18.54 24.89 1.84
N THR A 35 17.23 24.96 2.04
CA THR A 35 16.59 26.21 2.55
C THR A 35 15.64 26.10 3.75
N ASP A 36 15.44 24.92 4.37
CA ASP A 36 14.55 24.78 5.53
C ASP A 36 15.11 23.76 6.55
N PRO A 37 14.91 23.88 7.88
CA PRO A 37 15.44 22.92 8.84
C PRO A 37 14.87 21.53 8.55
N GLY A 38 15.73 20.62 8.10
CA GLY A 38 15.35 19.36 7.46
C GLY A 38 14.33 18.52 8.24
N VAL A 39 14.30 18.62 9.57
CA VAL A 39 13.39 17.87 10.44
C VAL A 39 11.92 18.29 10.28
N ARG A 40 11.61 19.59 10.18
CA ARG A 40 10.22 20.06 10.09
C ARG A 40 9.59 19.71 8.74
N ARG A 41 10.39 19.79 7.67
CA ARG A 41 10.00 19.41 6.32
C ARG A 41 9.88 17.89 6.15
N LEU A 42 10.80 17.12 6.73
CA LEU A 42 10.70 15.66 6.79
C LEU A 42 9.38 15.25 7.45
N TRP A 43 9.02 15.87 8.57
CA TRP A 43 7.75 15.58 9.25
C TRP A 43 6.49 15.98 8.45
N SER A 44 6.55 17.05 7.66
CA SER A 44 5.41 17.45 6.81
C SER A 44 5.17 16.46 5.67
N GLU A 45 6.23 15.98 5.02
CA GLU A 45 6.13 15.07 3.87
C GLU A 45 6.01 13.60 4.30
N PHE A 46 6.47 13.26 5.51
CA PHE A 46 6.36 11.91 6.02
C PHE A 46 4.89 11.47 6.13
N PRO A 47 4.53 10.29 5.60
CA PRO A 47 3.18 9.76 5.68
C PRO A 47 2.83 9.36 7.12
N LYS A 48 2.15 10.26 7.84
CA LYS A 48 1.83 10.09 9.27
C LYS A 48 1.02 8.82 9.57
N PHE A 49 0.25 8.31 8.60
CA PHE A 49 -0.46 7.04 8.73
C PHE A 49 0.49 5.85 9.02
N LEU A 50 1.75 5.93 8.60
CA LEU A 50 2.75 4.89 8.81
C LEU A 50 3.10 4.73 10.29
N LEU A 51 3.11 5.82 11.08
CA LEU A 51 3.32 5.74 12.53
C LEU A 51 2.16 5.00 13.21
N GLY A 52 0.93 5.32 12.82
CA GLY A 52 -0.25 4.61 13.29
C GLY A 52 -0.20 3.12 12.94
N PHE A 53 0.16 2.80 11.69
CA PHE A 53 0.37 1.42 11.25
C PHE A 53 1.42 0.69 12.09
N LEU A 54 2.59 1.29 12.31
CA LEU A 54 3.67 0.70 13.11
C LEU A 54 3.25 0.48 14.57
N LEU A 55 2.53 1.44 15.17
CA LEU A 55 2.03 1.31 16.53
C LEU A 55 1.01 0.18 16.65
N VAL A 56 0.04 0.10 15.73
CA VAL A 56 -0.94 -1.00 15.72
C VAL A 56 -0.25 -2.34 15.48
N ALA A 57 0.71 -2.40 14.55
CA ALA A 57 1.49 -3.61 14.31
C ALA A 57 2.26 -4.04 15.56
N ALA A 58 2.92 -3.12 16.26
CA ALA A 58 3.63 -3.42 17.50
C ALA A 58 2.68 -3.97 18.57
N VAL A 59 1.53 -3.31 18.79
CA VAL A 59 0.53 -3.75 19.77
C VAL A 59 -0.03 -5.13 19.40
N ALA A 60 -0.43 -5.33 18.14
CA ALA A 60 -0.97 -6.61 17.67
C ALA A 60 0.02 -7.77 17.81
N ASN A 61 1.32 -7.52 17.64
CA ASN A 61 2.37 -8.54 17.71
C ASN A 61 3.03 -8.67 19.11
N SER A 62 2.73 -7.78 20.04
CA SER A 62 3.34 -7.80 21.39
C SER A 62 2.75 -8.85 22.34
N GLY A 63 1.68 -9.55 21.93
CA GLY A 63 1.07 -10.62 22.71
C GLY A 63 0.10 -10.17 23.82
N VAL A 64 -0.10 -8.87 24.03
CA VAL A 64 -1.10 -8.35 25.00
C VAL A 64 -2.55 -8.55 24.57
N LEU A 65 -2.81 -8.76 23.28
CA LEU A 65 -4.16 -8.99 22.75
C LEU A 65 -4.46 -10.49 22.65
N SER A 66 -5.64 -10.90 23.13
CA SER A 66 -6.10 -12.28 22.98
C SER A 66 -6.47 -12.59 21.52
N PRO A 67 -6.45 -13.87 21.10
CA PRO A 67 -6.88 -14.25 19.75
C PRO A 67 -8.30 -13.80 19.42
N ALA A 68 -9.23 -13.86 20.38
CA ALA A 68 -10.60 -13.40 20.20
C ALA A 68 -10.71 -11.88 20.02
N ALA A 69 -9.84 -11.10 20.68
CA ALA A 69 -9.76 -9.66 20.49
C ALA A 69 -9.23 -9.32 19.09
N LEU A 70 -8.15 -9.98 18.65
CA LEU A 70 -7.58 -9.80 17.31
C LEU A 70 -8.60 -10.15 16.21
N ASP A 71 -9.31 -11.26 16.36
CA ASP A 71 -10.36 -11.70 15.44
C ASP A 71 -11.53 -10.70 15.37
N SER A 72 -11.94 -10.15 16.52
CA SER A 72 -12.97 -9.11 16.58
C SER A 72 -12.53 -7.80 15.93
N ILE A 73 -11.28 -7.38 16.13
CA ILE A 73 -10.68 -6.23 15.45
C ILE A 73 -10.65 -6.47 13.94
N GLY A 74 -10.29 -7.67 13.49
CA GLY A 74 -10.31 -8.08 12.09
C GLY A 74 -11.68 -7.90 11.46
N ARG A 75 -12.74 -8.44 12.07
CA ARG A 75 -14.13 -8.27 11.59
C ARG A 75 -14.55 -6.81 11.47
N VAL A 76 -14.23 -5.99 12.48
CA VAL A 76 -14.56 -4.55 12.45
C VAL A 76 -13.78 -3.85 11.33
N SER A 77 -12.49 -4.15 11.19
CA SER A 77 -11.67 -3.64 10.09
C SER A 77 -12.26 -3.98 8.73
N ASP A 78 -12.65 -5.23 8.51
CA ASP A 78 -13.26 -5.68 7.25
C ASP A 78 -14.57 -4.95 6.94
N ALA A 79 -15.42 -4.76 7.97
CA ALA A 79 -16.66 -4.00 7.82
C ALA A 79 -16.40 -2.53 7.45
N LEU A 80 -15.44 -1.88 8.12
CA LEU A 80 -15.06 -0.49 7.84
C LEU A 80 -14.43 -0.34 6.47
N PHE A 81 -13.53 -1.25 6.06
CA PHE A 81 -12.95 -1.25 4.72
C PHE A 81 -14.01 -1.47 3.65
N THR A 82 -14.95 -2.39 3.89
CA THR A 82 -16.08 -2.63 2.97
C THR A 82 -16.89 -1.35 2.79
N LEU A 83 -17.26 -0.68 3.89
CA LEU A 83 -17.99 0.58 3.83
C LEU A 83 -17.20 1.67 3.08
N ALA A 84 -15.90 1.79 3.35
CA ALA A 84 -15.02 2.75 2.68
C ALA A 84 -14.90 2.48 1.18
N PHE A 85 -14.75 1.22 0.76
CA PHE A 85 -14.65 0.85 -0.65
C PHE A 85 -15.98 1.00 -1.39
N VAL A 86 -17.11 0.73 -0.74
CA VAL A 86 -18.43 1.05 -1.29
C VAL A 86 -18.55 2.56 -1.50
N GLY A 87 -18.20 3.37 -0.51
CA GLY A 87 -18.19 4.82 -0.62
C GLY A 87 -17.26 5.32 -1.75
N LEU A 88 -16.05 4.75 -1.86
CA LEU A 88 -15.12 5.03 -2.94
C LEU A 88 -15.76 4.72 -4.29
N GLY A 89 -16.36 3.53 -4.45
CA GLY A 89 -17.03 3.12 -5.67
C GLY A 89 -18.17 4.08 -6.07
N LEU A 90 -18.99 4.50 -5.11
CA LEU A 90 -20.08 5.46 -5.33
C LEU A 90 -19.57 6.87 -5.68
N SER A 91 -18.35 7.23 -5.25
CA SER A 91 -17.71 8.51 -5.57
C SER A 91 -17.08 8.57 -6.97
N ILE A 92 -16.98 7.42 -7.67
CA ILE A 92 -16.39 7.37 -9.02
C ILE A 92 -17.29 8.10 -10.01
N ARG A 93 -16.75 9.16 -10.61
CA ARG A 93 -17.43 9.93 -11.67
C ARG A 93 -17.11 9.32 -13.02
N LEU A 94 -18.00 8.45 -13.50
CA LEU A 94 -17.83 7.71 -14.77
C LEU A 94 -17.56 8.61 -15.97
N ARG A 95 -18.14 9.82 -16.00
CA ARG A 95 -17.89 10.79 -17.08
C ARG A 95 -16.42 11.20 -17.15
N GLU A 96 -15.84 11.59 -16.03
CA GLU A 96 -14.43 11.96 -15.93
C GLU A 96 -13.51 10.77 -16.24
N MET A 97 -13.91 9.57 -15.80
CA MET A 97 -13.16 8.35 -16.11
C MET A 97 -13.10 8.05 -17.62
N ARG A 98 -14.14 8.43 -18.37
CA ARG A 98 -14.14 8.29 -19.84
C ARG A 98 -13.26 9.34 -20.52
N GLU A 99 -13.11 10.53 -19.93
CA GLU A 99 -12.24 11.60 -20.44
C GLU A 99 -10.75 11.27 -20.30
N VAL A 100 -10.37 10.50 -19.27
CA VAL A 100 -9.00 9.97 -19.10
C VAL A 100 -8.57 9.09 -20.31
N GLY A 101 -9.54 8.50 -21.03
CA GLY A 101 -9.32 7.84 -22.31
C GLY A 101 -8.70 6.44 -22.23
N GLY A 102 -8.79 5.69 -23.34
CA GLY A 102 -8.29 4.32 -23.43
C GLY A 102 -6.77 4.19 -23.29
N ALA A 103 -6.01 5.26 -23.57
CA ALA A 103 -4.56 5.26 -23.47
C ALA A 103 -4.07 5.06 -22.03
N ALA A 104 -4.69 5.71 -21.04
CA ALA A 104 -4.33 5.53 -19.64
C ALA A 104 -4.66 4.11 -19.15
N VAL A 105 -5.82 3.58 -19.56
CA VAL A 105 -6.22 2.19 -19.27
C VAL A 105 -5.20 1.21 -19.87
N GLY A 106 -4.82 1.43 -21.14
CA GLY A 106 -3.81 0.64 -21.82
C GLY A 106 -2.44 0.71 -21.13
N ALA A 107 -2.02 1.90 -20.68
CA ALA A 107 -0.77 2.07 -19.95
C ALA A 107 -0.77 1.31 -18.61
N VAL A 108 -1.87 1.37 -17.85
CA VAL A 108 -2.01 0.62 -16.60
C VAL A 108 -2.04 -0.88 -16.87
N LEU A 109 -2.77 -1.34 -17.89
CA LEU A 109 -2.81 -2.76 -18.28
C LEU A 109 -1.43 -3.25 -18.70
N LEU A 110 -0.71 -2.49 -19.53
CA LEU A 110 0.64 -2.84 -19.95
C LEU A 110 1.59 -2.92 -18.75
N HIS A 111 1.53 -1.94 -17.85
CA HIS A 111 2.30 -1.96 -16.60
C HIS A 111 2.01 -3.23 -15.79
N LEU A 112 0.73 -3.57 -15.60
CA LEU A 112 0.32 -4.77 -14.86
C LEU A 112 0.82 -6.05 -15.54
N LEU A 113 0.72 -6.15 -16.87
CA LEU A 113 1.19 -7.29 -17.63
C LEU A 113 2.71 -7.46 -17.54
N VAL A 114 3.46 -6.37 -17.72
CA VAL A 114 4.92 -6.39 -17.64
C VAL A 114 5.37 -6.80 -16.24
N VAL A 115 4.85 -6.16 -15.18
CA VAL A 115 5.22 -6.50 -13.80
C VAL A 115 4.85 -7.93 -13.47
N SER A 116 3.67 -8.40 -13.89
CA SER A 116 3.23 -9.78 -13.64
C SER A 116 4.08 -10.81 -14.39
N ALA A 117 4.45 -10.54 -15.65
CA ALA A 117 5.31 -11.41 -16.44
C ALA A 117 6.71 -11.50 -15.85
N LEU A 118 7.31 -10.35 -15.47
CA LEU A 118 8.62 -10.32 -14.82
C LEU A 118 8.60 -11.06 -13.47
N ALA A 119 7.55 -10.88 -12.67
CA ALA A 119 7.39 -11.61 -11.42
C ALA A 119 7.28 -13.12 -11.65
N LEU A 120 6.52 -13.56 -12.66
CA LEU A 120 6.41 -14.98 -13.02
C LEU A 120 7.76 -15.57 -13.43
N VAL A 121 8.50 -14.88 -14.30
CA VAL A 121 9.84 -15.30 -14.71
C VAL A 121 10.75 -15.38 -13.49
N ALA A 122 10.80 -14.35 -12.64
CA ALA A 122 11.63 -14.37 -11.44
C ALA A 122 11.33 -15.57 -10.54
N VAL A 123 10.05 -15.90 -10.34
CA VAL A 123 9.64 -17.08 -9.56
C VAL A 123 10.12 -18.38 -10.21
N GLN A 124 9.96 -18.55 -11.53
CA GLN A 124 10.39 -19.76 -12.25
C GLN A 124 11.91 -19.97 -12.28
N TRP A 125 12.70 -18.90 -12.16
CA TRP A 125 14.16 -18.98 -12.17
C TRP A 125 14.77 -19.16 -10.79
N LEU A 126 14.08 -18.73 -9.72
CA LEU A 126 14.57 -18.78 -8.34
C LEU A 126 14.06 -20.01 -7.55
N LEU A 127 12.98 -20.65 -8.01
CA LEU A 127 12.41 -21.88 -7.46
C LEU A 127 12.50 -23.02 -8.47
#